data_AF-A0A0L0G0V1-F1
#
_entry.id   AF-A0A0L0G0V1-F1
#
_cell.length_a   1.000
_cell.length_b   1.000
_cell.length_c   1.000
_cell.angle_alpha   90.00
_cell.angle_beta   90.00
_cell.angle_gamma   90.00
#
_symmetry.space_group_name_H-M   'P 1'
#
loop_
_entity.id
_entity.type
_entity.pdbx_description
1 polymer ?
#
loop_
_entity_poly.entity_id
_entity_poly.type
_entity_poly.pdbx_seq_one_letter_code
_entity_poly.pdbx_strand_id
1 'polypeptide(L)'
;MFALRALPLPGSDVCTQGPSYWCASEANAAECNFENPGVNCLKYCEDIDTSPYCTDDILEPQPEESPLIGADPCTWGPSYWCASEENASECGFSNPESECQEYCDDLDDSPFCPPLVGSDPCTWGPSYWCASADNAEECKLENPETECQKYCDDLVDSPFCSAPIGSDSCTQGPSYWCVSEANAEECQLENPDIECQKYCGDLEDSPFCDAPMVGIDSCTQGPSYWCASEANAEECQFENPETECQKYCTDLEDSPFCQK
;
A
#
# COMPACT_ATOMS: atom_id res chain seq x y z
N MET A 1 8.44 24.26 69.68
CA MET A 1 9.72 23.53 69.58
C MET A 1 9.46 22.21 68.87
N PHE A 2 9.59 22.21 67.55
CA PHE A 2 9.63 20.98 66.77
C PHE A 2 11.04 20.44 66.85
N ALA A 3 11.23 19.30 67.51
CA ALA A 3 12.47 18.54 67.36
C ALA A 3 12.42 17.89 65.98
N LEU A 4 13.09 18.49 65.00
CA LEU A 4 13.49 17.83 63.77
C LEU A 4 14.28 16.58 64.16
N ARG A 5 13.64 15.41 64.10
CA ARG A 5 14.37 14.15 64.14
C ARG A 5 15.18 14.09 62.84
N ALA A 6 16.47 14.35 62.95
CA ALA A 6 17.41 14.12 61.86
C ALA A 6 17.23 12.67 61.39
N LEU A 7 16.97 12.50 60.10
CA LEU A 7 16.97 11.18 59.48
C LEU A 7 18.38 10.59 59.69
N PRO A 8 18.51 9.38 60.26
CA PRO A 8 19.81 8.77 60.46
C PRO A 8 20.52 8.63 59.11
N LEU A 9 21.80 8.98 59.09
CA LEU A 9 22.62 8.88 57.89
C LEU A 9 22.67 7.41 57.43
N PRO A 10 22.75 7.12 56.12
CA PRO A 10 22.90 5.75 55.64
C PRO A 10 24.10 5.09 56.34
N GLY A 11 23.85 3.99 57.05
CA GLY A 11 24.86 3.24 57.81
C GLY A 11 25.17 3.73 59.23
N SER A 12 24.49 4.76 59.76
CA SER A 12 24.63 5.15 61.18
C SER A 12 23.82 4.28 62.14
N ASP A 13 22.79 3.60 61.61
CA ASP A 13 21.95 2.64 62.32
C ASP A 13 22.09 1.29 61.61
N VAL A 14 22.12 0.20 62.36
CA VAL A 14 22.33 -1.14 61.80
C VAL A 14 21.26 -1.51 60.77
N CYS A 15 20.04 -1.02 60.94
CA CYS A 15 18.92 -1.25 60.03
C CYS A 15 18.98 -0.39 58.75
N THR A 16 19.81 0.65 58.72
CA THR A 16 20.03 1.50 57.51
C THR A 16 21.28 1.13 56.72
N GLN A 17 21.97 0.04 57.10
CA GLN A 17 23.13 -0.50 56.37
C GLN A 17 22.75 -1.23 55.07
N GLY A 18 21.46 -1.51 54.86
CA GLY A 18 20.94 -2.09 53.62
C GLY A 18 20.76 -3.62 53.66
N PRO A 19 20.35 -4.21 52.52
CA PRO A 19 19.93 -5.62 52.42
C PRO A 19 20.94 -6.61 52.98
N SER A 20 22.23 -6.31 52.87
CA SER A 20 23.31 -7.15 53.40
C SER A 20 23.26 -7.34 54.91
N TYR A 21 22.71 -6.40 55.69
CA TYR A 21 22.59 -6.52 57.15
C TYR A 21 21.30 -7.23 57.57
N TRP A 22 20.14 -6.75 57.11
CA TRP A 22 18.86 -7.33 57.53
C TRP A 22 18.59 -8.71 56.91
N CYS A 23 19.13 -9.01 55.72
CA CYS A 23 19.06 -10.37 55.15
C CYS A 23 20.12 -11.33 55.68
N ALA A 24 21.07 -10.89 56.51
CA ALA A 24 22.10 -11.80 57.02
C ALA A 24 21.56 -12.82 58.04
N SER A 25 20.45 -12.53 58.74
CA SER A 25 19.82 -13.49 59.66
C SER A 25 18.40 -13.07 60.07
N GLU A 26 17.63 -14.05 60.58
CA GLU A 26 16.30 -13.80 61.17
C GLU A 26 16.31 -12.88 62.37
N ALA A 27 17.36 -12.93 63.18
CA ALA A 27 17.52 -12.05 64.32
C ALA A 27 17.66 -10.58 63.89
N ASN A 28 18.44 -10.31 62.83
CA ASN A 28 18.65 -8.95 62.34
C ASN A 28 17.38 -8.37 61.72
N ALA A 29 16.65 -9.15 60.93
CA ALA A 29 15.37 -8.72 60.36
C ALA A 29 14.33 -8.38 61.45
N ALA A 30 14.26 -9.21 62.50
CA ALA A 30 13.36 -8.99 63.63
C ALA A 30 13.77 -7.76 64.46
N GLU A 31 15.07 -7.53 64.68
CA GLU A 31 15.58 -6.33 65.37
C GLU A 31 15.17 -5.05 64.63
N CYS A 32 15.20 -5.09 63.30
CA CYS A 32 14.80 -3.98 62.44
C CYS A 32 13.29 -3.87 62.19
N ASN A 33 12.50 -4.74 62.82
CA ASN A 33 11.04 -4.79 62.71
C ASN A 33 10.55 -4.86 61.25
N PHE A 34 11.30 -5.58 60.41
CA PHE A 34 11.07 -5.64 58.98
C PHE A 34 10.01 -6.70 58.67
N GLU A 35 8.91 -6.28 58.05
CA GLU A 35 7.81 -7.19 57.76
C GLU A 35 8.16 -8.13 56.61
N ASN A 36 7.84 -9.42 56.80
CA ASN A 36 8.01 -10.50 55.83
C ASN A 36 9.42 -10.52 55.16
N PRO A 37 10.49 -10.70 55.96
CA PRO A 37 11.85 -10.56 55.48
C PRO A 37 12.26 -11.60 54.45
N GLY A 38 11.64 -12.80 54.44
CA GLY A 38 11.89 -13.83 53.43
C GLY A 38 11.63 -13.32 52.02
N VAL A 39 10.40 -12.88 51.73
CA VAL A 39 9.99 -12.39 50.40
C VAL A 39 10.78 -11.14 49.99
N ASN A 40 11.01 -10.23 50.94
CA ASN A 40 11.69 -8.97 50.65
C ASN A 40 13.21 -9.15 50.43
N CYS A 41 13.85 -10.11 51.11
CA CYS A 41 15.26 -10.43 50.93
C CYS A 41 15.55 -11.16 49.62
N LEU A 42 14.60 -11.95 49.11
CA LEU A 42 14.75 -12.68 47.85
C LEU A 42 15.10 -11.78 46.67
N LYS A 43 14.58 -10.55 46.66
CA LYS A 43 14.87 -9.55 45.62
C LYS A 43 16.35 -9.16 45.55
N TYR A 44 17.12 -9.36 46.62
CA TYR A 44 18.52 -8.92 46.74
C TYR A 44 19.50 -10.10 46.83
N CYS A 45 19.05 -11.33 46.51
CA CYS A 45 19.89 -12.53 46.61
C CYS A 45 21.05 -12.54 45.62
N GLU A 46 20.93 -11.89 44.46
CA GLU A 46 22.02 -11.76 43.47
C GLU A 46 23.21 -10.94 44.02
N ASP A 47 22.98 -10.09 45.01
CA ASP A 47 23.99 -9.22 45.62
C ASP A 47 24.51 -9.76 46.96
N ILE A 48 23.95 -10.86 47.49
CA ILE A 48 24.19 -11.34 48.87
C ILE A 48 24.20 -12.88 48.94
N ASP A 49 25.35 -13.47 48.63
CA ASP A 49 25.56 -14.93 48.57
C ASP A 49 25.41 -15.70 49.91
N THR A 50 25.37 -15.01 51.05
CA THR A 50 25.39 -15.64 52.39
C THR A 50 24.10 -15.47 53.21
N SER A 51 23.04 -14.94 52.60
CA SER A 51 21.77 -14.73 53.29
C SER A 51 21.02 -16.06 53.52
N PRO A 52 20.61 -16.40 54.76
CA PRO A 52 19.80 -17.59 55.05
C PRO A 52 18.38 -17.52 54.48
N TYR A 53 17.96 -16.36 53.95
CA TYR A 53 16.69 -16.22 53.23
C TYR A 53 16.81 -16.50 51.74
N CYS A 54 18.04 -16.54 51.23
CA CYS A 54 18.35 -16.89 49.84
C CYS A 54 18.53 -18.39 49.72
N THR A 55 17.55 -19.15 50.19
CA THR A 55 17.48 -20.60 49.98
C THR A 55 16.63 -20.87 48.75
N ASP A 56 17.09 -21.78 47.89
CA ASP A 56 16.43 -22.16 46.63
C ASP A 56 14.96 -22.62 46.80
N ASP A 57 14.51 -22.94 48.03
CA ASP A 57 13.23 -23.59 48.34
C ASP A 57 12.08 -22.66 48.84
N ILE A 58 12.27 -21.33 48.98
CA ILE A 58 11.23 -20.41 49.53
C ILE A 58 10.86 -19.31 48.53
N LEU A 59 10.45 -19.69 47.32
CA LEU A 59 9.73 -18.83 46.37
C LEU A 59 8.28 -19.34 46.19
N GLU A 60 7.56 -19.50 47.31
CA GLU A 60 6.10 -19.77 47.47
C GLU A 60 5.43 -20.94 46.68
N PRO A 61 4.35 -21.54 47.24
CA PRO A 61 3.64 -22.64 46.60
C PRO A 61 2.84 -22.10 45.42
N GLN A 62 3.33 -22.38 44.21
CA GLN A 62 2.55 -22.24 42.99
C GLN A 62 1.36 -23.22 43.01
N PRO A 63 0.20 -22.84 42.46
CA PRO A 63 -0.92 -23.75 42.27
C PRO A 63 -0.44 -25.00 41.54
N GLU A 64 -1.01 -26.16 41.91
CA GLU A 64 -0.57 -27.50 41.49
C GLU A 64 -0.06 -27.53 40.04
N GLU A 65 1.21 -27.93 39.90
CA GLU A 65 1.87 -28.29 38.65
C GLU A 65 1.65 -27.25 37.54
N SER A 66 2.29 -26.07 37.66
CA SER A 66 2.66 -25.35 36.44
C SER A 66 3.53 -26.31 35.64
N PRO A 67 3.14 -26.76 34.44
CA PRO A 67 3.97 -27.66 33.65
C PRO A 67 5.36 -27.03 33.56
N LEU A 68 6.40 -27.79 33.89
CA LEU A 68 7.77 -27.34 33.66
C LEU A 68 7.83 -26.78 32.24
N ILE A 69 8.25 -25.53 32.06
CA ILE A 69 8.46 -24.97 30.71
C ILE A 69 9.40 -25.93 29.98
N GLY A 70 8.93 -26.49 28.87
CA GLY A 70 9.62 -27.55 28.14
C GLY A 70 9.07 -28.97 28.32
N ALA A 71 8.21 -29.24 29.30
CA ALA A 71 7.55 -30.54 29.49
C ALA A 71 6.26 -30.66 28.66
N ASP A 72 5.54 -29.56 28.50
CA ASP A 72 4.41 -29.46 27.59
C ASP A 72 4.90 -28.88 26.24
N PRO A 73 4.69 -29.57 25.10
CA PRO A 73 5.07 -29.05 23.78
C PRO A 73 4.53 -27.66 23.46
N CYS A 74 3.37 -27.29 24.03
CA CYS A 74 2.77 -25.96 23.87
C CYS A 74 3.57 -24.85 24.56
N THR A 75 4.46 -25.21 25.49
CA THR A 75 5.40 -24.29 26.15
C THR A 75 6.75 -24.18 25.43
N TRP A 76 6.96 -24.90 24.32
CA TRP A 76 8.20 -24.82 23.53
C TRP A 76 8.30 -23.54 22.69
N GLY A 77 7.19 -22.83 22.53
CA GLY A 77 7.11 -21.56 21.83
C GLY A 77 6.59 -21.66 20.39
N PRO A 78 6.52 -20.50 19.70
CA PRO A 78 5.87 -20.33 18.38
C PRO A 78 6.33 -21.33 17.34
N SER A 79 7.61 -21.69 17.34
CA SER A 79 8.15 -22.66 16.40
C SER A 79 7.51 -24.05 16.48
N TYR A 80 6.95 -24.44 17.63
CA TYR A 80 6.25 -25.72 17.77
C TYR A 80 4.79 -25.61 17.34
N TRP A 81 4.03 -24.70 17.95
CA TRP A 81 2.59 -24.61 17.70
C TRP A 81 2.27 -24.04 16.31
N CYS A 82 3.17 -23.22 15.72
CA CYS A 82 3.06 -22.79 14.33
C CYS A 82 3.63 -23.77 13.32
N ALA A 83 4.19 -24.92 13.73
CA ALA A 83 4.73 -25.89 12.76
C ALA A 83 3.62 -26.61 11.98
N SER A 84 2.42 -26.75 12.55
CA SER A 84 1.28 -27.42 11.90
C SER A 84 -0.05 -27.12 12.60
N GLU A 85 -1.16 -27.40 11.90
CA GLU A 85 -2.53 -27.19 12.44
C GLU A 85 -2.84 -28.16 13.58
N GLU A 86 -2.25 -29.34 13.55
CA GLU A 86 -2.35 -30.35 14.61
C GLU A 86 -1.74 -29.84 15.91
N ASN A 87 -0.51 -29.30 15.85
CA ASN A 87 0.17 -28.74 17.02
C ASN A 87 -0.58 -27.51 17.57
N ALA A 88 -1.05 -26.62 16.68
CA ALA A 88 -1.85 -25.47 17.07
C ALA A 88 -3.14 -25.87 17.80
N SER A 89 -3.83 -26.88 17.27
CA SER A 89 -5.06 -27.41 17.85
C SER A 89 -4.82 -28.09 19.19
N GLU A 90 -3.72 -28.85 19.31
CA GLU A 90 -3.28 -29.47 20.58
C GLU A 90 -3.03 -28.41 21.66
N CYS A 91 -2.48 -27.27 21.26
CA CYS A 91 -2.21 -26.13 22.14
C CYS A 91 -3.39 -25.18 22.35
N GLY A 92 -4.57 -25.49 21.80
CA GLY A 92 -5.79 -24.73 21.99
C GLY A 92 -5.92 -23.47 21.15
N PHE A 93 -5.10 -23.31 20.11
CA PHE A 93 -5.24 -22.22 19.14
C PHE A 93 -6.39 -22.53 18.18
N SER A 94 -7.46 -21.73 18.25
CA SER A 94 -8.62 -21.85 17.36
C SER A 94 -8.42 -21.16 16.01
N ASN A 95 -7.41 -20.29 15.88
CA ASN A 95 -7.05 -19.63 14.63
C ASN A 95 -5.52 -19.48 14.50
N PRO A 96 -4.78 -20.57 14.18
CA PRO A 96 -3.33 -20.53 14.10
C PRO A 96 -2.81 -19.50 13.11
N GLU A 97 -3.52 -19.21 12.02
CA GLU A 97 -3.10 -18.24 11.01
C GLU A 97 -2.87 -16.84 11.62
N SER A 98 -3.81 -16.34 12.43
CA SER A 98 -3.65 -15.00 13.04
C SER A 98 -2.69 -14.99 14.22
N GLU A 99 -2.66 -16.07 15.00
CA GLU A 99 -1.85 -16.17 16.23
C GLU A 99 -0.36 -16.38 15.90
N CYS A 100 -0.06 -17.10 14.82
CA CYS A 100 1.30 -17.30 14.33
C CYS A 100 1.85 -16.10 13.57
N GLN A 101 0.99 -15.23 13.06
CA GLN A 101 1.39 -14.10 12.23
C GLN A 101 2.37 -13.15 12.94
N GLU A 102 2.23 -12.96 14.25
CA GLU A 102 3.13 -12.10 15.05
C GLU A 102 4.59 -12.60 15.05
N TYR A 103 4.81 -13.89 14.80
CA TYR A 103 6.12 -14.53 14.93
C TYR A 103 6.79 -14.83 13.59
N CYS A 104 6.21 -14.38 12.48
CA CYS A 104 6.69 -14.74 11.15
C CYS A 104 8.07 -14.21 10.78
N ASP A 105 8.57 -13.20 11.49
CA ASP A 105 9.94 -12.72 11.32
C ASP A 105 10.99 -13.74 11.84
N ASP A 106 10.59 -14.62 12.78
CA ASP A 106 11.47 -15.60 13.43
C ASP A 106 11.15 -17.07 13.02
N LEU A 107 10.13 -17.28 12.18
CA LEU A 107 9.60 -18.60 11.81
C LEU A 107 9.72 -18.87 10.31
N ASP A 108 10.94 -19.13 9.85
CA ASP A 108 11.26 -19.32 8.44
C ASP A 108 10.49 -20.47 7.73
N ASP A 109 10.07 -21.49 8.48
CA ASP A 109 9.42 -22.71 7.94
C ASP A 109 7.94 -22.88 8.37
N SER A 110 7.34 -21.86 9.00
CA SER A 110 5.95 -21.96 9.48
C SER A 110 4.95 -21.91 8.32
N PRO A 111 4.08 -22.92 8.14
CA PRO A 111 3.03 -22.91 7.10
C PRO A 111 1.94 -21.84 7.31
N PHE A 112 1.89 -21.22 8.48
CA PHE A 112 0.94 -20.13 8.79
C PHE A 112 1.50 -18.75 8.48
N CYS A 113 2.78 -18.67 8.13
CA CYS A 113 3.39 -17.42 7.76
C CYS A 113 3.16 -17.11 6.29
N PRO A 114 2.93 -15.83 5.95
CA PRO A 114 2.89 -15.43 4.56
C PRO A 114 4.21 -15.81 3.88
N PRO A 115 4.20 -16.18 2.59
CA PRO A 115 5.41 -16.53 1.87
C PRO A 115 6.46 -15.43 2.04
N LEU A 116 7.67 -15.80 2.43
CA LEU A 116 8.78 -14.85 2.55
C LEU A 116 8.90 -14.07 1.23
N VAL A 117 8.91 -12.74 1.32
CA VAL A 117 9.09 -11.87 0.15
C VAL A 117 10.42 -12.24 -0.51
N GLY A 118 10.36 -12.74 -1.74
CA GLY A 118 11.52 -13.26 -2.46
C GLY A 118 11.56 -14.78 -2.66
N SER A 119 10.79 -15.56 -1.90
CA SER A 119 10.77 -17.03 -2.02
C SER A 119 9.90 -17.53 -3.17
N ASP A 120 8.81 -16.83 -3.46
CA ASP A 120 7.90 -17.08 -4.57
C ASP A 120 8.09 -16.00 -5.65
N PRO A 121 8.20 -16.34 -6.95
CA PRO A 121 8.35 -15.36 -8.02
C PRO A 121 7.28 -14.26 -8.04
N CYS A 122 6.05 -14.55 -7.62
CA CYS A 122 4.95 -13.60 -7.51
C CYS A 122 5.14 -12.60 -6.36
N THR A 123 6.04 -12.88 -5.41
CA THR A 123 6.45 -11.95 -4.36
C THR A 123 7.65 -11.09 -4.75
N TRP A 124 8.27 -11.31 -5.92
CA TRP A 124 9.40 -10.49 -6.40
C TRP A 124 8.99 -9.08 -6.83
N GLY A 125 7.69 -8.85 -7.03
CA GLY A 125 7.13 -7.55 -7.35
C GLY A 125 6.83 -7.33 -8.84
N PRO A 126 6.36 -6.12 -9.20
CA PRO A 126 5.79 -5.81 -10.51
C PRO A 126 6.69 -6.17 -11.68
N SER A 127 8.00 -6.07 -11.51
CA SER A 127 8.98 -6.43 -12.54
C SER A 127 8.90 -7.89 -12.96
N TYR A 128 8.46 -8.81 -12.10
CA TYR A 128 8.25 -10.21 -12.47
C TYR A 128 6.86 -10.44 -13.05
N TRP A 129 5.80 -10.12 -12.31
CA TRP A 129 4.43 -10.46 -12.74
C TRP A 129 3.93 -9.59 -13.91
N CYS A 130 4.51 -8.41 -14.14
CA CYS A 130 4.25 -7.61 -15.33
C CYS A 130 5.20 -7.89 -16.49
N ALA A 131 6.17 -8.80 -16.35
CA ALA A 131 7.09 -9.09 -17.46
C ALA A 131 6.41 -9.83 -18.63
N SER A 132 5.33 -10.58 -18.38
CA SER A 132 4.63 -11.37 -19.40
C SER A 132 3.21 -11.77 -18.97
N ALA A 133 2.39 -12.13 -19.96
CA ALA A 133 1.08 -12.76 -19.74
C ALA A 133 1.19 -14.06 -18.93
N ASP A 134 2.22 -14.87 -19.21
CA ASP A 134 2.43 -16.15 -18.53
C ASP A 134 2.75 -15.94 -17.04
N ASN A 135 3.57 -14.96 -16.70
CA ASN A 135 3.90 -14.64 -15.30
C ASN A 135 2.69 -14.07 -14.56
N ALA A 136 1.90 -13.22 -15.22
CA ALA A 136 0.66 -12.70 -14.65
C ALA A 136 -0.35 -13.82 -14.35
N GLU A 137 -0.47 -14.81 -15.24
CA GLU A 137 -1.32 -15.99 -15.04
C GLU A 137 -0.80 -16.88 -13.91
N GLU A 138 0.51 -17.14 -13.87
CA GLU A 138 1.19 -17.87 -12.78
C GLU A 138 0.86 -17.23 -11.41
N CYS A 139 0.91 -15.90 -11.37
CA CYS A 139 0.63 -15.10 -10.18
C CYS A 139 -0.85 -14.80 -9.95
N LYS A 140 -1.75 -15.32 -10.80
CA LYS A 140 -3.21 -15.20 -10.68
C LYS A 140 -3.68 -13.75 -10.60
N LEU A 141 -3.08 -12.86 -11.38
CA LEU A 141 -3.55 -11.48 -11.50
C LEU A 141 -4.90 -11.47 -12.23
N GLU A 142 -5.95 -10.97 -11.56
CA GLU A 142 -7.30 -10.89 -12.15
C GLU A 142 -7.37 -9.89 -13.31
N ASN A 143 -6.58 -8.81 -13.24
CA ASN A 143 -6.56 -7.76 -14.26
C ASN A 143 -5.13 -7.22 -14.44
N PRO A 144 -4.26 -7.94 -15.16
CA PRO A 144 -2.86 -7.57 -15.30
C PRO A 144 -2.66 -6.25 -16.07
N GLU A 145 -3.53 -5.91 -17.01
CA GLU A 145 -3.49 -4.61 -17.70
C GLU A 145 -3.61 -3.45 -16.69
N THR A 146 -4.66 -3.47 -15.86
CA THR A 146 -4.89 -2.36 -14.90
C THR A 146 -3.88 -2.38 -13.75
N GLU A 147 -3.47 -3.56 -13.31
CA GLU A 147 -2.56 -3.69 -12.17
C GLU A 147 -1.13 -3.28 -12.56
N CYS A 148 -0.66 -3.71 -13.73
CA CYS A 148 0.67 -3.36 -14.23
C CYS A 148 0.79 -1.91 -14.68
N GLN A 149 -0.31 -1.29 -15.13
CA GLN A 149 -0.32 0.11 -15.54
C GLN A 149 0.21 1.05 -14.43
N LYS A 150 0.01 0.70 -13.15
CA LYS A 150 0.45 1.49 -11.99
C LYS A 150 1.98 1.58 -11.86
N TYR A 151 2.71 0.67 -12.50
CA TYR A 151 4.16 0.51 -12.34
C TYR A 151 4.94 0.81 -13.63
N CYS A 152 4.26 1.26 -14.69
CA CYS A 152 4.89 1.44 -16.01
C CYS A 152 6.04 2.45 -16.05
N ASP A 153 6.13 3.37 -15.09
CA ASP A 153 7.26 4.29 -14.98
C ASP A 153 8.58 3.56 -14.62
N ASP A 154 8.48 2.42 -13.92
CA ASP A 154 9.60 1.62 -13.42
C ASP A 154 9.78 0.30 -14.18
N LEU A 155 8.86 -0.05 -15.07
CA LEU A 155 8.89 -1.28 -15.86
C LEU A 155 9.49 -1.04 -17.25
N VAL A 156 10.46 -1.89 -17.62
CA VAL A 156 11.05 -1.88 -18.96
C VAL A 156 10.40 -3.00 -19.78
N ASP A 157 9.89 -2.66 -20.97
CA ASP A 157 9.33 -3.61 -21.95
C ASP A 157 8.18 -4.50 -21.43
N SER A 158 7.41 -4.04 -20.45
CA SER A 158 6.19 -4.73 -20.00
C SER A 158 5.13 -4.73 -21.10
N PRO A 159 4.58 -5.88 -21.52
CA PRO A 159 3.53 -5.96 -22.54
C PRO A 159 2.18 -5.38 -22.08
N PHE A 160 2.04 -5.14 -20.78
CA PHE A 160 0.83 -4.54 -20.19
C PHE A 160 0.91 -3.02 -20.14
N CYS A 161 2.09 -2.44 -20.38
CA CYS A 161 2.27 -1.01 -20.43
C CYS A 161 2.00 -0.51 -21.83
N SER A 162 1.21 0.56 -21.94
CA SER A 162 1.19 1.38 -23.16
C SER A 162 2.63 1.76 -23.51
N ALA A 163 2.96 1.72 -24.81
CA ALA A 163 4.29 2.04 -25.30
C ALA A 163 4.80 3.36 -24.65
N PRO A 164 6.03 3.37 -24.09
CA PRO A 164 6.57 4.55 -23.43
C PRO A 164 6.48 5.77 -24.33
N ILE A 165 6.14 6.94 -23.78
CA ILE A 165 6.10 8.19 -24.57
C ILE A 165 7.48 8.41 -25.21
N GLY A 166 7.54 8.31 -26.54
CA GLY A 166 8.76 8.45 -27.34
C GLY A 166 9.56 7.16 -27.59
N SER A 167 9.05 5.96 -27.24
CA SER A 167 9.70 4.69 -27.59
C SER A 167 9.69 4.39 -29.09
N ASP A 168 8.70 4.93 -29.79
CA ASP A 168 8.58 4.91 -31.24
C ASP A 168 8.15 6.30 -31.73
N SER A 169 8.19 6.50 -33.03
CA SER A 169 7.88 7.81 -33.58
C SER A 169 6.44 8.26 -33.32
N CYS A 170 5.49 7.33 -33.23
CA CYS A 170 4.08 7.64 -33.00
C CYS A 170 3.76 8.02 -31.55
N THR A 171 4.54 7.50 -30.61
CA THR A 171 4.48 7.84 -29.18
C THR A 171 5.24 9.13 -28.83
N GLN A 172 5.98 9.74 -29.78
CA GLN A 172 6.59 11.07 -29.59
C GLN A 172 5.56 12.21 -29.51
N GLY A 173 4.31 11.94 -29.89
CA GLY A 173 3.20 12.87 -29.78
C GLY A 173 2.95 13.71 -31.04
N PRO A 174 2.03 14.69 -30.96
CA PRO A 174 1.50 15.44 -32.11
C PRO A 174 2.58 16.08 -32.99
N SER A 175 3.71 16.45 -32.40
CA SER A 175 4.87 16.99 -33.12
C SER A 175 5.51 16.01 -34.10
N TYR A 176 5.27 14.70 -34.00
CA TYR A 176 5.69 13.73 -35.01
C TYR A 176 4.57 13.43 -36.01
N TRP A 177 3.40 13.02 -35.52
CA TRP A 177 2.34 12.51 -36.40
C TRP A 177 1.59 13.61 -37.15
N CYS A 178 1.58 14.85 -36.68
CA CYS A 178 0.98 15.99 -37.38
C CYS A 178 1.94 16.72 -38.32
N VAL A 179 3.16 16.21 -38.53
CA VAL A 179 4.11 16.85 -39.46
C VAL A 179 3.80 16.53 -40.92
N SER A 180 3.18 15.39 -41.21
CA SER A 180 2.80 15.01 -42.57
C SER A 180 1.75 13.91 -42.61
N GLU A 181 1.03 13.82 -43.74
CA GLU A 181 0.13 12.69 -44.02
C GLU A 181 0.83 11.33 -43.92
N ALA A 182 2.09 11.23 -44.35
CA ALA A 182 2.86 10.00 -44.27
C ALA A 182 3.10 9.53 -42.83
N ASN A 183 3.39 10.46 -41.91
CA ASN A 183 3.57 10.14 -40.50
C ASN A 183 2.23 9.80 -39.85
N ALA A 184 1.15 10.48 -40.24
CA ALA A 184 -0.18 10.19 -39.76
C ALA A 184 -0.66 8.77 -40.16
N GLU A 185 -0.38 8.37 -41.40
CA GLU A 185 -0.64 7.02 -41.90
C GLU A 185 0.24 5.96 -41.22
N GLU A 186 1.53 6.25 -41.03
CA GLU A 186 2.45 5.38 -40.28
C GLU A 186 1.91 5.10 -38.86
N CYS A 187 1.35 6.12 -38.23
CA CYS A 187 0.76 6.05 -36.90
C CYS A 187 -0.70 5.64 -36.87
N GLN A 188 -1.28 5.25 -38.02
CA GLN A 188 -2.65 4.74 -38.15
C GLN A 188 -3.71 5.67 -37.56
N LEU A 189 -3.53 6.98 -37.71
CA LEU A 189 -4.54 7.96 -37.28
C LEU A 189 -5.78 7.86 -38.15
N GLU A 190 -6.93 7.52 -37.55
CA GLU A 190 -8.20 7.38 -38.27
C GLU A 190 -8.70 8.70 -38.85
N ASN A 191 -8.46 9.83 -38.16
CA ASN A 191 -8.91 11.17 -38.55
C ASN A 191 -7.82 12.21 -38.24
N PRO A 192 -6.73 12.26 -39.02
CA PRO A 192 -5.60 13.15 -38.72
C PRO A 192 -5.98 14.63 -38.77
N ASP A 193 -6.95 15.03 -39.62
CA ASP A 193 -7.47 16.40 -39.63
C ASP A 193 -8.05 16.82 -38.28
N ILE A 194 -8.93 15.99 -37.69
CA ILE A 194 -9.58 16.29 -36.40
C ILE A 194 -8.56 16.20 -35.26
N GLU A 195 -7.69 15.19 -35.29
CA GLU A 195 -6.79 14.91 -34.19
C GLU A 195 -5.64 15.93 -34.12
N CYS A 196 -5.06 16.31 -35.25
CA CYS A 196 -3.99 17.30 -35.33
C CYS A 196 -4.47 18.73 -35.12
N GLN A 197 -5.72 19.00 -35.51
CA GLN A 197 -6.33 20.31 -35.37
C GLN A 197 -6.42 20.78 -33.90
N LYS A 198 -6.44 19.85 -32.93
CA LYS A 198 -6.37 20.14 -31.48
C LYS A 198 -5.05 20.81 -31.05
N TYR A 199 -3.97 20.61 -31.83
CA TYR A 199 -2.61 21.01 -31.46
C TYR A 199 -2.05 22.15 -32.32
N CYS A 200 -2.87 22.75 -33.18
CA CYS A 200 -2.44 23.82 -34.09
C CYS A 200 -1.95 25.10 -33.42
N GLY A 201 -2.26 25.30 -32.13
CA GLY A 201 -1.67 26.39 -31.34
C GLY A 201 -0.16 26.23 -31.10
N ASP A 202 0.32 24.98 -31.12
CA ASP A 202 1.70 24.61 -30.82
C ASP A 202 2.47 24.07 -32.05
N LEU A 203 1.80 23.93 -33.20
CA LEU A 203 2.33 23.34 -34.44
C LEU A 203 2.22 24.32 -35.62
N GLU A 204 3.21 25.20 -35.77
CA GLU A 204 3.20 26.29 -36.77
C GLU A 204 3.21 25.82 -38.24
N ASP A 205 3.72 24.61 -38.53
CA ASP A 205 3.94 24.11 -39.90
C ASP A 205 3.15 22.82 -40.23
N SER A 206 2.14 22.46 -39.42
CA SER A 206 1.36 21.24 -39.66
C SER A 206 0.40 21.40 -40.86
N PRO A 207 0.42 20.50 -41.86
CA PRO A 207 -0.48 20.56 -43.02
C PRO A 207 -1.95 20.33 -42.65
N PHE A 208 -2.23 19.85 -41.44
CA PHE A 208 -3.58 19.63 -40.92
C PHE A 208 -4.20 20.88 -40.27
N CYS A 209 -3.42 21.96 -40.14
CA CYS A 209 -3.84 23.16 -39.42
C CYS A 209 -4.55 24.23 -40.27
N ASP A 210 -4.85 23.90 -41.52
CA ASP A 210 -5.51 24.81 -42.47
C ASP A 210 -7.03 24.57 -42.60
N ALA A 211 -7.59 23.55 -41.93
CA ALA A 211 -9.02 23.33 -41.89
C ALA A 211 -9.72 24.36 -40.95
N PRO A 212 -10.90 24.91 -41.31
CA PRO A 212 -11.70 25.70 -40.38
C PRO A 212 -12.13 24.83 -39.18
N MET A 213 -11.72 25.19 -37.97
CA MET A 213 -12.09 24.47 -36.74
C MET A 213 -13.62 24.47 -36.56
N VAL A 214 -14.21 23.29 -36.38
CA VAL A 214 -15.63 23.13 -36.05
C VAL A 214 -15.96 23.89 -34.76
N GLY A 215 -16.78 24.93 -34.85
CA GLY A 215 -17.32 25.69 -33.70
C GLY A 215 -16.53 26.92 -33.26
N ILE A 216 -15.47 27.35 -33.98
CA ILE A 216 -14.77 28.61 -33.69
C ILE A 216 -15.53 29.81 -34.24
N ASP A 217 -16.14 29.67 -35.41
CA ASP A 217 -17.00 30.68 -35.99
C ASP A 217 -18.44 30.17 -36.07
N SER A 218 -19.36 31.13 -36.10
CA SER A 218 -20.79 30.94 -36.35
C SER A 218 -21.09 29.84 -37.40
N CYS A 219 -20.39 29.86 -38.52
CA CYS A 219 -20.65 29.01 -39.68
C CYS A 219 -20.10 27.58 -39.53
N THR A 220 -19.10 27.39 -38.67
CA THR A 220 -18.51 26.09 -38.33
C THR A 220 -19.21 25.42 -37.14
N GLN A 221 -20.21 26.05 -36.50
CA GLN A 221 -21.05 25.42 -35.46
C GLN A 221 -22.00 24.33 -35.97
N GLY A 222 -22.09 24.18 -37.30
CA GLY A 222 -22.84 23.11 -37.95
C GLY A 222 -24.27 23.50 -38.38
N PRO A 223 -25.04 22.53 -38.92
CA PRO A 223 -26.34 22.76 -39.55
C PRO A 223 -27.35 23.50 -38.69
N SER A 224 -27.30 23.28 -37.38
CA SER A 224 -28.16 23.97 -36.42
C SER A 224 -28.00 25.49 -36.44
N TYR A 225 -26.81 26.01 -36.75
CA TYR A 225 -26.57 27.46 -36.83
C TYR A 225 -26.94 28.01 -38.22
N TRP A 226 -26.37 27.47 -39.29
CA TRP A 226 -26.57 28.05 -40.63
C TRP A 226 -27.95 27.74 -41.22
N CYS A 227 -28.66 26.70 -40.74
CA CYS A 227 -30.07 26.49 -41.09
C CYS A 227 -31.05 27.21 -40.16
N ALA A 228 -30.61 27.92 -39.13
CA ALA A 228 -31.54 28.62 -38.24
C ALA A 228 -32.22 29.81 -38.93
N SER A 229 -31.59 30.43 -39.93
CA SER A 229 -32.17 31.55 -40.68
C SER A 229 -31.50 31.79 -42.04
N GLU A 230 -32.21 32.45 -42.96
CA GLU A 230 -31.65 32.96 -44.22
C GLU A 230 -30.44 33.90 -43.99
N ALA A 231 -30.50 34.74 -42.95
CA ALA A 231 -29.41 35.65 -42.61
C ALA A 231 -28.13 34.90 -42.20
N ASN A 232 -28.26 33.80 -41.43
CA ASN A 232 -27.11 32.98 -41.04
C ASN A 232 -26.53 32.25 -42.24
N ALA A 233 -27.37 31.73 -43.14
CA ALA A 233 -26.92 31.10 -44.37
C ALA A 233 -26.17 32.07 -45.31
N GLU A 234 -26.64 33.32 -45.42
CA GLU A 234 -25.98 34.37 -46.18
C GLU A 234 -24.66 34.82 -45.53
N GLU A 235 -24.62 34.97 -44.20
CA GLU A 235 -23.40 35.25 -43.43
C GLU A 235 -22.32 34.19 -43.68
N CYS A 236 -22.74 32.94 -43.79
CA CYS A 236 -21.88 31.79 -44.07
C CYS A 236 -21.60 31.54 -45.56
N GLN A 237 -22.05 32.43 -46.45
CA GLN A 237 -21.80 32.37 -47.89
C GLN A 237 -22.19 31.04 -48.56
N PHE A 238 -23.23 30.36 -48.06
CA PHE A 238 -23.73 29.14 -48.70
C PHE A 238 -24.38 29.49 -50.05
N GLU A 239 -23.87 28.90 -51.14
CA GLU A 239 -24.40 29.15 -52.50
C GLU A 239 -25.84 28.62 -52.69
N ASN A 240 -26.24 27.60 -51.92
CA ASN A 240 -27.56 26.98 -52.05
C ASN A 240 -28.10 26.43 -50.71
N PRO A 241 -28.47 27.32 -49.77
CA PRO A 241 -28.86 26.93 -48.42
C PRO A 241 -30.17 26.14 -48.37
N GLU A 242 -31.08 26.33 -49.34
CA GLU A 242 -32.32 25.54 -49.43
C GLU A 242 -32.04 24.04 -49.57
N THR A 243 -31.12 23.65 -50.46
CA THR A 243 -30.83 22.21 -50.69
C THR A 243 -29.98 21.61 -49.58
N GLU A 244 -29.04 22.37 -49.01
CA GLU A 244 -28.19 21.83 -47.94
C GLU A 244 -28.92 21.73 -46.62
N CYS A 245 -29.79 22.69 -46.28
CA CYS A 245 -30.61 22.58 -45.07
C CYS A 245 -31.70 21.51 -45.16
N GLN A 246 -32.21 21.23 -46.36
CA GLN A 246 -33.18 20.15 -46.58
C GLN A 246 -32.68 18.77 -46.12
N LYS A 247 -31.36 18.54 -46.15
CA LYS A 247 -30.75 17.28 -45.69
C LYS A 247 -30.90 17.05 -44.18
N TYR A 248 -31.11 18.11 -43.40
CA TYR A 248 -31.14 18.08 -41.94
C TYR A 248 -32.53 18.33 -41.35
N CYS A 249 -33.57 18.38 -42.20
CA CYS A 249 -34.95 18.65 -41.76
C CYS A 249 -35.57 17.53 -40.90
N THR A 250 -34.92 16.37 -40.82
CA THR A 250 -35.27 15.33 -39.84
C THR A 250 -34.92 15.74 -38.41
N ASP A 251 -33.89 16.57 -38.24
CA ASP A 251 -33.33 16.96 -36.94
C ASP A 251 -33.56 18.45 -36.63
N LEU A 252 -33.93 19.26 -37.63
CA LEU A 252 -34.12 20.72 -37.53
C LEU A 252 -35.52 21.13 -38.01
N GLU A 253 -36.57 20.62 -37.36
CA GLU A 253 -37.97 20.85 -37.75
C GLU A 253 -38.39 22.34 -37.73
N ASP A 254 -37.73 23.16 -36.92
CA ASP A 254 -37.99 24.60 -36.79
C ASP A 254 -37.23 25.47 -37.82
N SER A 255 -36.43 24.87 -38.69
CA SER A 255 -35.67 25.61 -39.71
C SER A 255 -36.60 26.22 -40.77
N PRO A 256 -36.42 27.49 -41.15
CA PRO A 256 -37.20 28.12 -42.22
C PRO A 256 -37.00 27.46 -43.59
N PHE A 257 -35.92 26.69 -43.76
CA PHE A 257 -35.62 25.95 -44.99
C PHE A 257 -36.31 24.59 -45.08
N CYS A 258 -36.91 24.12 -43.98
CA CYS A 258 -37.63 22.85 -43.90
C CYS A 258 -39.11 22.96 -44.25
N GLN A 259 -39.55 24.15 -44.67
CA GLN A 259 -40.89 24.36 -45.20
C GLN A 259 -40.88 24.38 -46.74
N LYS A 260 -41.31 23.28 -47.34
CA LYS A 260 -41.97 23.20 -48.66
C LYS A 260 -42.71 21.88 -48.80
#